data_AF-A0A9R1XU05-F1
#
_entry.id   AF-A0A9R1XU05-F1
#
_cell.length_a   1.000
_cell.length_b   1.000
_cell.length_c   1.000
_cell.angle_alpha   90.00
_cell.angle_beta   90.00
_cell.angle_gamma   90.00
#
_symmetry.space_group_name_H-M   'P 1'
#
loop_
_entity.id
_entity.type
_entity.pdbx_description
1 polymer ?
#
loop_
_entity_poly.entity_id
_entity_poly.type
_entity_poly.pdbx_seq_one_letter_code
_entity_poly.pdbx_strand_id
1 'polypeptide(L)'
;MIQKYDTHKFFTIAVGFQFVIRKSEAGSNRWVNMNAIKRLVQADALKMEIILNPKEVEGIKVLQLETAAGAAIKFFDNAIGINVPRSRFLLVKASSDLLLVQSDLNTEKDGYVVLIN
;
A
#
# COMPACT_ATOMS: atom_id res chain seq x y z
N MET A 1 -17.06 13.49 5.78
CA MET A 1 -17.23 13.09 7.20
C MET A 1 -16.46 11.79 7.43
N ILE A 2 -15.46 11.79 8.31
CA ILE A 2 -14.73 10.58 8.70
C ILE A 2 -15.57 9.88 9.77
N GLN A 3 -16.20 8.77 9.41
CA GLN A 3 -16.98 7.97 10.33
C GLN A 3 -16.01 7.04 11.10
N LYS A 4 -15.90 7.26 12.42
CA LYS A 4 -15.32 6.27 13.35
C LYS A 4 -16.26 5.06 13.35
N TYR A 5 -15.75 3.87 13.04
CA TYR A 5 -16.48 2.63 13.26
C TYR A 5 -15.63 1.60 13.99
N ASP A 6 -16.34 0.93 14.89
CA ASP A 6 -15.98 0.06 15.99
C ASP A 6 -15.21 -1.20 15.56
N THR A 7 -14.30 -1.66 16.42
CA THR A 7 -13.25 -2.68 16.17
C THR A 7 -13.72 -4.14 16.26
N HIS A 8 -15.02 -4.39 16.35
CA HIS A 8 -15.55 -5.74 16.55
C HIS A 8 -16.70 -6.04 15.60
N LYS A 9 -16.39 -6.31 14.32
CA LYS A 9 -17.20 -7.06 13.33
C LYS A 9 -16.49 -7.05 11.96
N PHE A 10 -15.54 -7.96 11.76
CA PHE A 10 -15.03 -8.25 10.41
C PHE A 10 -15.94 -9.26 9.73
N PHE A 11 -17.07 -8.79 9.20
CA PHE A 11 -17.81 -9.44 8.12
C PHE A 11 -18.58 -8.32 7.40
N THR A 12 -18.00 -7.77 6.34
CA THR A 12 -18.75 -6.98 5.37
C THR A 12 -18.19 -7.30 3.99
N ILE A 13 -19.06 -7.94 3.21
CA ILE A 13 -19.02 -8.02 1.76
C ILE A 13 -18.58 -6.64 1.22
N ALA A 14 -17.39 -6.58 0.62
CA ALA A 14 -16.79 -5.37 0.03
C ALA A 14 -17.48 -4.96 -1.29
N VAL A 15 -18.81 -4.92 -1.31
CA VAL A 15 -19.60 -4.52 -2.48
C VAL A 15 -19.77 -3.01 -2.46
N GLY A 16 -19.24 -2.33 -3.47
CA GLY A 16 -19.47 -0.89 -3.73
C GLY A 16 -18.22 0.01 -3.74
N PHE A 17 -17.07 -0.46 -3.25
CA PHE A 17 -15.84 0.35 -3.23
C PHE A 17 -15.01 0.21 -4.50
N GLN A 18 -14.44 1.32 -4.95
CA GLN A 18 -13.58 1.34 -6.13
C GLN A 18 -12.09 1.25 -5.76
N PHE A 19 -11.73 1.74 -4.58
CA PHE A 19 -10.35 1.74 -4.08
C PHE A 19 -10.32 1.63 -2.55
N VAL A 20 -9.46 0.76 -2.03
CA VAL A 20 -9.29 0.55 -0.58
C VAL A 20 -7.81 0.64 -0.25
N ILE A 21 -7.45 1.53 0.68
CA ILE A 21 -6.09 1.67 1.20
C ILE A 21 -6.04 1.34 2.68
N ARG A 22 -4.92 0.78 3.14
CA ARG A 22 -4.65 0.71 4.58
C ARG A 22 -4.20 2.08 5.10
N LYS A 23 -4.81 2.58 6.18
CA LYS A 23 -4.29 3.74 6.93
C LYS A 23 -3.14 3.27 7.83
N SER A 24 -1.95 3.18 7.25
CA SER A 24 -0.71 3.06 8.01
C SER A 24 0.35 3.92 7.37
N GLU A 25 1.14 4.57 8.21
CA GLU A 25 2.31 5.32 7.80
C GLU A 25 3.18 4.43 6.89
N ALA A 26 3.20 4.75 5.59
CA ALA A 26 3.94 4.11 4.49
C ALA A 26 3.51 2.71 3.96
N GLY A 27 2.23 2.33 3.96
CA GLY A 27 1.75 1.01 3.46
C GLY A 27 1.59 0.85 1.94
N SER A 28 2.11 -0.23 1.34
CA SER A 28 1.92 -0.62 -0.09
C SER A 28 0.62 -1.38 -0.37
N ASN A 29 -0.07 -1.88 0.66
CA ASN A 29 -1.26 -2.72 0.51
C ASN A 29 -2.48 -1.90 0.06
N ARG A 30 -3.02 -2.26 -1.10
CA ARG A 30 -4.21 -1.64 -1.71
C ARG A 30 -5.05 -2.70 -2.42
N TRP A 31 -6.36 -2.49 -2.42
CA TRP A 31 -7.29 -3.25 -3.25
C TRP A 31 -8.00 -2.27 -4.19
N VAL A 32 -8.12 -2.65 -5.46
CA VAL A 32 -8.68 -1.76 -6.48
C VAL A 32 -9.65 -2.52 -7.37
N ASN A 33 -10.75 -1.86 -7.73
CA ASN A 33 -11.72 -2.36 -8.68
C ASN A 33 -11.18 -2.18 -10.12
N MET A 34 -10.97 -3.28 -10.83
CA MET A 34 -10.41 -3.26 -12.18
C MET A 34 -11.30 -2.55 -13.21
N ASN A 35 -12.62 -2.58 -13.06
CA ASN A 35 -13.54 -1.84 -13.93
C ASN A 35 -13.42 -0.33 -13.70
N ALA A 36 -13.17 0.11 -12.46
CA ALA A 36 -12.89 1.51 -12.17
C ALA A 36 -11.56 1.96 -12.77
N ILE A 37 -10.49 1.16 -12.65
CA ILE A 37 -9.21 1.45 -13.32
C ILE A 37 -9.41 1.57 -14.83
N LYS A 38 -10.09 0.59 -15.46
CA LYS A 38 -10.33 0.60 -16.90
C LYS A 38 -10.99 1.90 -17.36
N ARG A 39 -12.03 2.35 -16.66
CA ARG A 39 -12.72 3.63 -16.96
C ARG A 39 -11.78 4.83 -16.84
N LEU A 40 -11.01 4.91 -15.76
CA LEU A 40 -10.08 6.03 -15.53
C LEU A 40 -8.95 6.08 -16.57
N VAL A 41 -8.45 4.92 -16.99
CA VAL A 41 -7.43 4.83 -18.05
C VAL A 41 -8.01 5.20 -19.41
N GLN A 42 -9.19 4.68 -19.76
CA GLN A 42 -9.85 4.99 -21.04
C GLN A 42 -10.24 6.48 -21.16
N ALA A 43 -10.54 7.12 -20.02
CA ALA A 43 -10.82 8.55 -19.96
C ALA A 43 -9.57 9.44 -19.82
N ASP A 44 -8.36 8.86 -19.80
CA ASP A 44 -7.09 9.57 -19.56
C ASP A 44 -7.12 10.46 -18.28
N ALA A 45 -7.82 9.97 -17.25
CA ALA A 45 -8.12 10.73 -16.03
C ALA A 45 -7.03 10.64 -14.96
N LEU A 46 -6.12 9.66 -15.03
CA LEU A 46 -5.06 9.43 -14.04
C LEU A 46 -3.88 10.41 -14.21
N LYS A 47 -4.12 11.71 -13.99
CA LYS A 47 -3.09 12.75 -14.03
C LYS A 47 -2.28 12.80 -12.73
N MET A 48 -1.43 11.80 -12.56
CA MET A 48 -0.60 11.58 -11.37
C MET A 48 0.50 12.63 -11.22
N GLU A 49 0.84 12.98 -9.99
CA GLU A 49 1.98 13.84 -9.69
C GLU A 49 3.30 13.10 -9.97
N ILE A 50 4.22 13.77 -10.65
CA ILE A 50 5.54 13.24 -10.97
C ILE A 50 6.48 13.53 -9.81
N ILE A 51 7.14 12.48 -9.32
CA ILE A 51 8.19 12.56 -8.32
C ILE A 51 9.53 12.50 -9.04
N LEU A 52 10.37 13.50 -8.78
CA LEU A 52 11.72 13.60 -9.34
C LEU A 52 12.69 12.92 -8.37
N ASN A 53 13.37 11.87 -8.83
CA ASN A 53 14.38 11.15 -8.06
C ASN A 53 15.74 11.24 -8.77
N PRO A 54 16.58 12.24 -8.43
CA PRO A 54 17.92 12.35 -8.97
C PRO A 54 18.75 11.10 -8.61
N LYS A 55 19.38 10.50 -9.61
CA LYS A 55 20.25 9.33 -9.43
C LYS A 55 21.52 9.45 -10.23
N GLU A 56 22.47 8.60 -9.89
CA GLU A 56 23.68 8.38 -10.66
C GLU A 56 23.72 6.91 -11.09
N VAL A 57 23.88 6.68 -12.38
CA VAL A 57 24.00 5.34 -12.96
C VAL A 57 25.31 5.32 -13.73
N GLU A 58 26.24 4.47 -13.30
CA GLU A 58 27.55 4.31 -13.95
C GLU A 58 28.31 5.64 -14.13
N GLY A 59 28.25 6.53 -13.13
CA GLY A 59 28.90 7.85 -13.16
C GLY A 59 28.13 8.95 -13.89
N ILE A 60 26.96 8.63 -14.47
CA ILE A 60 26.12 9.58 -15.22
C ILE A 60 24.97 10.04 -14.34
N LYS A 61 24.83 11.35 -14.14
CA LYS A 61 23.69 11.95 -13.45
C LYS A 61 22.43 11.84 -14.33
N VAL A 62 21.40 11.19 -13.78
CA VAL A 62 20.11 10.98 -14.43
C VAL A 62 18.98 11.43 -13.51
N LEU A 63 17.82 11.70 -14.10
CA LEU A 63 16.59 12.01 -13.37
C LEU A 63 15.60 10.87 -13.55
N GLN A 64 15.37 10.09 -12.49
CA GLN A 64 14.36 9.03 -12.50
C GLN A 64 12.99 9.65 -12.19
N LEU A 65 12.05 9.52 -13.13
CA LEU A 65 10.68 9.99 -12.96
C LEU A 65 9.82 8.86 -12.38
N GLU A 66 9.17 9.12 -11.26
CA GLU A 66 8.34 8.16 -10.56
C GLU A 66 6.92 8.71 -10.35
N THR A 67 5.96 7.82 -10.11
CA THR A 67 4.64 8.20 -9.59
C THR A 67 4.28 7.28 -8.43
N ALA A 68 3.65 7.83 -7.40
CA ALA A 68 3.22 7.03 -6.25
C ALA A 68 1.82 6.46 -6.51
N ALA A 69 1.69 5.15 -6.67
CA ALA A 69 0.39 4.49 -6.88
C ALA A 69 -0.65 4.80 -5.78
N GLY A 70 -0.21 5.13 -4.55
CA GLY A 70 -1.10 5.59 -3.48
C GLY A 70 -1.78 6.93 -3.77
N ALA A 71 -1.15 7.82 -4.55
CA ALA A 71 -1.74 9.09 -4.94
C ALA A 71 -2.92 8.93 -5.91
N ALA A 72 -3.13 7.72 -6.46
CA ALA A 72 -4.24 7.43 -7.35
C ALA A 72 -5.59 7.47 -6.62
N ILE A 73 -5.59 7.39 -5.28
CA ILE A 73 -6.80 7.37 -4.44
C ILE A 73 -7.74 8.56 -4.74
N LYS A 74 -7.20 9.72 -5.09
CA LYS A 74 -7.97 10.95 -5.37
C LYS A 74 -8.82 10.89 -6.65
N PHE A 75 -8.57 9.91 -7.51
CA PHE A 75 -9.29 9.73 -8.78
C PHE A 75 -10.45 8.74 -8.69
N PHE A 76 -10.71 8.17 -7.50
CA PHE A 76 -11.81 7.22 -7.29
C PHE A 76 -12.90 7.86 -6.44
N ASP A 77 -14.15 7.85 -6.92
CA ASP A 77 -15.29 8.46 -6.23
C ASP A 77 -15.57 7.81 -4.86
N ASN A 78 -15.35 6.50 -4.78
CA ASN A 78 -15.65 5.67 -3.60
C ASN A 78 -14.37 5.03 -3.03
N ALA A 79 -13.43 5.88 -2.63
CA ALA A 79 -12.20 5.46 -1.96
C ALA A 79 -12.36 5.40 -0.44
N ILE A 80 -11.80 4.36 0.20
CA ILE A 80 -11.84 4.20 1.67
C ILE A 80 -10.49 3.81 2.26
N GLY A 81 -10.21 4.33 3.46
CA GLY A 81 -9.08 3.93 4.30
C GLY A 81 -9.51 2.95 5.41
N ILE A 82 -8.81 1.83 5.56
CA ILE A 82 -9.05 0.84 6.62
C ILE A 82 -7.85 0.78 7.56
N ASN A 83 -8.09 0.81 8.87
CA ASN A 83 -7.06 0.51 9.85
C ASN A 83 -6.92 -1.01 10.00
N VAL A 84 -5.70 -1.54 9.89
CA VAL A 84 -5.44 -2.97 10.10
C VAL A 84 -4.24 -3.13 11.02
N PRO A 85 -4.17 -4.24 11.79
CA PRO A 85 -3.12 -4.44 12.80
C PRO A 85 -1.71 -4.38 12.22
N ARG A 86 -0.74 -4.07 13.08
CA ARG A 86 0.69 -3.97 12.75
C ARG A 86 1.24 -5.23 12.08
N SER A 87 0.69 -6.40 12.42
CA SER A 87 1.05 -7.71 11.86
C SER A 87 0.85 -7.84 10.35
N ARG A 88 0.03 -6.99 9.72
CA ARG A 88 -0.13 -6.95 8.25
C ARG A 88 0.99 -6.18 7.55
N PHE A 89 2.04 -5.78 8.27
CA PHE A 89 3.12 -4.96 7.76
C PHE A 89 4.48 -5.44 8.28
N LEU A 90 5.11 -6.34 7.52
CA LEU A 90 6.51 -6.72 7.72
C LEU A 90 7.32 -6.12 6.57
N LEU A 91 7.74 -4.86 6.75
CA LEU A 91 8.50 -4.16 5.73
C LEU A 91 9.99 -4.45 5.90
N VAL A 92 10.63 -4.90 4.83
CA VAL A 92 12.07 -5.15 4.79
C VAL A 92 12.67 -4.24 3.71
N LYS A 93 13.18 -3.06 4.12
CA LYS A 93 13.79 -2.08 3.22
C LYS A 93 15.26 -1.82 3.54
N ALA A 94 15.69 -2.08 4.77
CA ALA A 94 17.08 -1.99 5.20
C ALA A 94 17.59 -3.35 5.69
N SER A 95 18.91 -3.54 5.70
CA SER A 95 19.52 -4.79 6.21
C SER A 95 19.21 -5.04 7.69
N SER A 96 18.96 -3.99 8.48
CA SER A 96 18.48 -4.10 9.85
C SER A 96 17.10 -4.75 9.95
N ASP A 97 16.20 -4.47 8.99
CA ASP A 97 14.89 -5.10 8.94
C ASP A 97 15.02 -6.60 8.63
N LEU A 98 16.00 -6.95 7.78
CA LEU A 98 16.28 -8.35 7.44
C LEU A 98 16.78 -9.13 8.66
N LEU A 99 17.63 -8.52 9.49
CA LEU A 99 18.11 -9.12 10.74
C LEU A 99 16.94 -9.49 11.66
N LEU A 100 15.93 -8.62 11.79
CA LEU A 100 14.75 -8.90 12.59
C LEU A 100 13.98 -10.12 12.05
N VAL A 101 13.77 -10.20 10.73
CA VAL A 101 13.05 -11.33 10.10
C VAL A 101 13.82 -12.64 10.21
N GLN A 102 15.15 -12.60 10.14
CA GLN A 102 16.00 -13.79 10.20
C GLN A 102 16.38 -14.25 11.62
N SER A 103 16.16 -13.40 12.62
CA SER A 103 16.40 -13.75 14.03
C SER A 103 15.39 -14.78 14.55
N ASP A 104 15.71 -15.36 15.70
CA ASP A 104 14.85 -16.25 16.48
C ASP A 104 13.63 -15.55 17.11
N LEU A 105 13.49 -14.23 16.92
CA LEU A 105 12.28 -13.48 17.31
C LEU A 105 11.10 -13.77 16.38
N ASN A 106 11.32 -14.36 15.21
CA ASN A 106 10.28 -14.72 14.24
C ASN A 106 10.31 -16.21 13.90
N THR A 107 9.14 -16.77 13.63
CA THR A 107 8.97 -18.13 13.13
C THR A 107 8.10 -18.16 11.88
N GLU A 108 8.27 -19.20 11.08
CA GLU A 108 7.41 -19.48 9.94
C GLU A 108 6.25 -20.39 10.39
N LYS A 109 5.04 -20.05 9.95
CA LYS A 109 3.84 -20.85 10.17
C LYS A 109 2.92 -20.73 8.95
N ASP A 110 2.67 -21.83 8.25
CA ASP A 110 1.75 -21.93 7.12
C ASP A 110 2.02 -20.90 5.99
N GLY A 111 3.28 -20.57 5.75
CA GLY A 111 3.74 -19.56 4.80
C GLY A 111 3.75 -18.12 5.33
N TYR A 112 3.47 -17.92 6.62
CA TYR A 112 3.45 -16.61 7.27
C TYR A 112 4.61 -16.45 8.25
N VAL A 113 5.21 -15.26 8.26
CA VAL A 113 6.18 -14.87 9.31
C VAL A 113 5.40 -14.34 10.51
N VAL A 114 5.65 -14.92 11.67
CA VAL A 114 4.97 -14.61 12.94
C VAL A 114 6.01 -14.32 14.02
N LEU A 115 5.80 -13.25 14.79
CA LEU A 115 6.62 -12.96 15.96
C LEU A 115 6.38 -14.01 17.06
N ILE A 116 7.46 -14.59 17.57
CA ILE A 116 7.43 -15.46 18.74
C ILE A 116 7.27 -14.56 19.97
N ASN A 117 6.28 -14.83 20.82
CA ASN A 117 5.94 -14.05 22.00
C ASN A 117 6.15 -14.89 23.26
#